data_AF-A0A935E747-F1
#
_entry.id   AF-A0A935E747-F1
#
_cell.length_a   1.000
_cell.length_b   1.000
_cell.length_c   1.000
_cell.angle_alpha   90.00
_cell.angle_beta   90.00
_cell.angle_gamma   90.00
#
_symmetry.space_group_name_H-M   'P 1'
#
loop_
_entity.id
_entity.type
_entity.pdbx_description
1 polymer ?
#
loop_
_entity_poly.entity_id
_entity_poly.type
_entity_poly.pdbx_seq_one_letter_code
_entity_poly.pdbx_strand_id
1 'polypeptide(L)'
;MTGTLALVGGAAWTEGCSFDAELLRVSGGDRVVVIPTAAAYEQPRAVVETATAWFGQLGASVEAVWALRRSDALAPGVADPVRDARFVYISGGSPMHLRSVLKDTPLWDAIVDCWHRGGVVAASGEAAAVLCTHMVDNRGGAFTVGLDLLDGITVIPRFGQWSGDKLHRTVRLAPHHVTVVGIDERTALIWEDGSWRTEGAGTVGVFVDGHRVELDAVPSGGGGAGVTSTPLGASRDPSLLRTR
;
A
#
# COMPACT_ATOMS: atom_id res chain seq x y z
N MET A 1 19.35 -2.90 0.97
CA MET A 1 18.60 -1.71 1.43
C MET A 1 17.18 -1.88 0.94
N THR A 2 16.18 -1.55 1.76
CA THR A 2 14.79 -1.52 1.29
C THR A 2 14.64 -0.45 0.21
N GLY A 3 13.74 -0.68 -0.74
CA GLY A 3 13.51 0.24 -1.84
C GLY A 3 12.61 1.41 -1.47
N THR A 4 12.19 2.17 -2.47
CA THR A 4 11.29 3.31 -2.29
C THR A 4 9.85 2.82 -2.14
N LEU A 5 9.12 3.34 -1.15
CA LEU A 5 7.68 3.06 -0.97
C LEU A 5 6.89 4.36 -1.03
N ALA A 6 5.92 4.46 -1.92
CA ALA A 6 5.05 5.62 -2.06
C ALA A 6 3.60 5.31 -1.65
N LEU A 7 3.11 6.03 -0.64
CA LEU A 7 1.71 5.99 -0.20
C LEU A 7 1.01 7.21 -0.80
N VAL A 8 0.14 6.99 -1.78
CA VAL A 8 -0.52 8.06 -2.54
C VAL A 8 -1.95 8.24 -2.03
N GLY A 9 -2.37 9.47 -1.75
CA GLY A 9 -3.67 9.76 -1.13
C GLY A 9 -4.88 9.51 -2.03
N GLY A 10 -4.69 9.25 -3.33
CA GLY A 10 -5.75 8.97 -4.30
C GLY A 10 -5.62 9.82 -5.56
N ALA A 11 -6.57 9.66 -6.48
CA ALA A 11 -6.58 10.30 -7.80
C ALA A 11 -5.24 10.14 -8.56
N ALA A 12 -4.65 8.94 -8.50
CA ALA A 12 -3.40 8.62 -9.19
C ALA A 12 -3.48 8.88 -10.70
N TRP A 13 -2.33 9.16 -11.30
CA TRP A 13 -2.16 9.33 -12.75
C TRP A 13 -2.99 10.47 -13.33
N THR A 14 -3.09 11.55 -12.56
CA THR A 14 -3.71 12.80 -12.96
C THR A 14 -2.74 13.96 -12.77
N GLU A 15 -3.01 15.10 -13.41
CA GLU A 15 -2.22 16.32 -13.27
C GLU A 15 -2.00 16.67 -11.80
N GLY A 16 -0.74 16.81 -11.38
CA GLY A 16 -0.34 16.99 -9.98
C GLY A 16 0.36 15.77 -9.36
N CYS A 17 0.34 14.60 -10.03
CA CYS A 17 1.08 13.40 -9.63
C CYS A 17 2.53 13.39 -10.15
N SER A 18 3.21 14.55 -10.21
CA SER A 18 4.56 14.67 -10.80
C SER A 18 5.61 13.77 -10.13
N PHE A 19 5.37 13.36 -8.88
CA PHE A 19 6.20 12.40 -8.15
C PHE A 19 6.38 11.08 -8.89
N ASP A 20 5.45 10.68 -9.76
CA ASP A 20 5.58 9.44 -10.53
C ASP A 20 6.79 9.44 -11.47
N ALA A 21 7.22 10.62 -11.96
CA ALA A 21 8.42 10.75 -12.78
C ALA A 21 9.69 10.44 -11.98
N GLU A 22 9.74 10.91 -10.74
CA GLU A 22 10.84 10.64 -9.83
C GLU A 22 10.84 9.18 -9.38
N LEU A 23 9.67 8.63 -9.02
CA LEU A 23 9.51 7.20 -8.69
C LEU A 23 9.97 6.30 -9.84
N LEU A 24 9.62 6.64 -11.08
CA LEU A 24 10.11 5.93 -12.26
C LEU A 24 11.64 6.05 -12.39
N ARG A 25 12.18 7.26 -12.24
CA ARG A 25 13.63 7.51 -12.33
C ARG A 25 14.42 6.71 -11.30
N VAL A 26 14.00 6.71 -10.03
CA VAL A 26 14.69 5.97 -8.96
C VAL A 26 14.52 4.46 -9.08
N SER A 27 13.45 3.97 -9.71
CA SER A 27 13.32 2.55 -10.05
C SER A 27 14.42 2.06 -11.00
N GLY A 28 15.01 2.96 -11.79
CA GLY A 28 16.03 2.64 -12.78
C GLY A 28 15.52 1.78 -13.95
N GLY A 29 14.20 1.71 -14.14
CA GLY A 29 13.55 0.99 -15.23
C GLY A 29 12.63 1.87 -16.07
N ASP A 30 12.13 1.29 -17.16
CA ASP A 30 11.21 1.89 -18.14
C ASP A 30 9.89 1.09 -18.24
N ARG A 31 9.63 0.24 -17.24
CA ARG A 31 8.44 -0.61 -17.13
C ARG A 31 7.83 -0.46 -15.75
N VAL A 32 6.53 -0.19 -15.71
CA VAL A 32 5.73 -0.16 -14.47
C VAL A 32 4.76 -1.32 -14.49
N VAL A 33 4.84 -2.18 -13.48
CA VAL A 33 3.86 -3.26 -13.29
C VAL A 33 2.68 -2.73 -12.48
N VAL A 34 1.51 -2.68 -13.09
CA VAL A 34 0.28 -2.17 -12.47
C VAL A 34 -0.59 -3.33 -11.99
N ILE A 35 -1.06 -3.24 -10.74
CA ILE A 35 -1.93 -4.22 -10.10
C ILE A 35 -3.30 -3.56 -9.87
N PRO A 36 -4.28 -3.75 -10.79
CA PRO A 36 -5.58 -3.10 -10.73
C PRO A 36 -6.59 -3.86 -9.86
N THR A 37 -6.12 -4.75 -8.96
CA THR A 37 -6.97 -5.66 -8.18
C THR A 37 -8.05 -4.94 -7.40
N ALA A 38 -7.74 -3.79 -6.78
CA ALA A 38 -8.71 -3.03 -6.00
C ALA A 38 -9.89 -2.52 -6.87
N ALA A 39 -9.67 -2.31 -8.16
CA ALA A 39 -10.67 -1.82 -9.10
C ALA A 39 -11.56 -2.93 -9.70
N ALA A 40 -11.52 -4.17 -9.17
CA ALA A 40 -12.24 -5.32 -9.75
C ALA A 40 -13.76 -5.13 -9.90
N TYR A 41 -14.38 -4.26 -9.10
CA TYR A 41 -15.82 -3.95 -9.15
C TYR A 41 -16.13 -2.64 -9.88
N GLU A 42 -15.12 -2.01 -10.46
CA GLU A 42 -15.24 -0.76 -11.20
C GLU A 42 -14.87 -1.04 -12.68
N GLN A 43 -13.96 -0.25 -13.25
CA GLN A 43 -13.47 -0.42 -14.61
C GLN A 43 -11.95 -0.66 -14.60
N PRO A 44 -11.48 -1.86 -14.22
CA PRO A 44 -10.05 -2.09 -14.03
C PRO A 44 -9.25 -1.97 -15.35
N ARG A 45 -9.92 -2.12 -16.51
CA ARG A 45 -9.35 -1.79 -17.82
C ARG A 45 -9.10 -0.30 -18.01
N ALA A 46 -10.08 0.54 -17.71
CA ALA A 46 -9.92 1.99 -17.78
C ALA A 46 -8.83 2.50 -16.82
N VAL A 47 -8.69 1.88 -15.64
CA VAL A 47 -7.60 2.14 -14.69
C VAL A 47 -6.23 1.87 -15.33
N VAL A 48 -6.06 0.70 -15.97
CA VAL A 48 -4.80 0.36 -16.67
C VAL A 48 -4.56 1.25 -17.89
N GLU A 49 -5.59 1.60 -18.66
CA GLU A 49 -5.50 2.54 -19.78
C GLU A 49 -5.02 3.93 -19.31
N THR A 50 -5.56 4.40 -18.19
CA THR A 50 -5.14 5.68 -17.56
C THR A 50 -3.68 5.63 -17.14
N ALA A 51 -3.26 4.55 -16.45
CA ALA A 51 -1.87 4.35 -16.09
C ALA A 51 -0.95 4.29 -17.32
N THR A 52 -1.39 3.59 -18.37
CA THR A 52 -0.64 3.43 -19.63
C THR A 52 -0.43 4.78 -20.31
N ALA A 53 -1.48 5.61 -20.38
CA ALA A 53 -1.37 6.95 -20.95
C ALA A 53 -0.42 7.85 -20.12
N TRP A 54 -0.53 7.80 -18.79
CA TRP A 54 0.28 8.59 -17.88
C TRP A 54 1.77 8.22 -17.94
N PHE A 55 2.11 6.95 -17.72
CA PHE A 55 3.50 6.50 -17.77
C PHE A 55 4.09 6.52 -19.18
N GLY A 56 3.25 6.40 -20.22
CA GLY A 56 3.69 6.60 -21.60
C GLY A 56 4.22 8.01 -21.86
N GLN A 57 3.62 9.05 -21.25
CA GLN A 57 4.15 10.42 -21.31
C GLN A 57 5.50 10.57 -20.60
N LEU A 58 5.76 9.71 -19.61
CA LEU A 58 7.03 9.64 -18.87
C LEU A 58 8.07 8.73 -19.53
N GLY A 59 7.76 8.16 -20.70
CA GLY A 59 8.65 7.27 -21.44
C GLY A 59 8.71 5.83 -20.93
N ALA A 60 7.74 5.41 -20.11
CA ALA A 60 7.63 4.05 -19.60
C ALA A 60 6.45 3.26 -20.18
N SER A 61 6.63 1.95 -20.27
CA SER A 61 5.59 0.98 -20.60
C SER A 61 4.86 0.51 -19.34
N VAL A 62 3.58 0.14 -19.50
CA VAL A 62 2.78 -0.44 -18.42
C VAL A 62 2.48 -1.90 -18.74
N GLU A 63 2.74 -2.77 -17.77
CA GLU A 63 2.33 -4.17 -17.80
C GLU A 63 1.34 -4.42 -16.66
N ALA A 64 0.15 -4.93 -16.97
CA ALA A 64 -0.88 -5.17 -15.96
C ALA A 64 -0.90 -6.63 -15.49
N VAL A 65 -0.89 -6.83 -14.17
CA VAL A 65 -1.10 -8.14 -13.54
C VAL A 65 -2.56 -8.28 -13.13
N TRP A 66 -3.31 -9.04 -13.93
CA TRP A 66 -4.77 -9.19 -13.80
C TRP A 66 -5.21 -10.17 -12.71
N ALA A 67 -4.78 -9.94 -11.48
CA ALA A 67 -5.23 -10.70 -10.33
C ALA A 67 -6.52 -10.11 -9.73
N LEU A 68 -7.66 -10.30 -10.40
CA LEU A 68 -8.93 -9.69 -9.97
C LEU A 68 -9.69 -10.55 -8.95
N ARG A 69 -9.34 -11.82 -8.82
CA ARG A 69 -9.85 -12.77 -7.83
C ARG A 69 -8.70 -13.46 -7.12
N ARG A 70 -8.98 -14.03 -5.94
CA ARG A 70 -7.97 -14.76 -5.16
C ARG A 70 -7.36 -15.93 -5.94
N SER A 71 -8.16 -16.64 -6.73
CA SER A 71 -7.67 -17.73 -7.59
C SER A 71 -6.60 -17.25 -8.57
N ASP A 72 -6.72 -16.01 -9.05
CA ASP A 72 -5.80 -15.43 -10.02
C ASP A 72 -4.47 -15.11 -9.34
N ALA A 73 -4.50 -14.53 -8.13
CA ALA A 73 -3.31 -14.25 -7.31
C ALA A 73 -2.56 -15.51 -6.84
N LEU A 74 -3.22 -16.68 -6.88
CA LEU A 74 -2.64 -17.98 -6.58
C LEU A 74 -2.18 -18.74 -7.83
N ALA A 75 -2.52 -18.25 -9.03
CA ALA A 75 -2.24 -18.97 -10.26
C ALA A 75 -0.72 -19.09 -10.51
N PRO A 76 -0.23 -20.23 -11.01
CA PRO A 76 1.16 -20.35 -11.42
C PRO A 76 1.55 -19.25 -12.41
N GLY A 77 2.67 -18.58 -12.14
CA GLY A 77 3.24 -17.54 -13.00
C GLY A 77 2.62 -16.14 -12.86
N VAL A 78 1.53 -15.95 -12.12
CA VAL A 78 0.90 -14.61 -11.97
C VAL A 78 1.85 -13.57 -11.36
N ALA A 79 2.79 -14.02 -10.53
CA ALA A 79 3.75 -13.20 -9.83
C ALA A 79 5.04 -12.93 -10.64
N ASP A 80 5.25 -13.61 -11.77
CA ASP A 80 6.51 -13.51 -12.53
C ASP A 80 6.78 -12.09 -13.03
N PRO A 81 5.79 -11.33 -13.58
CA PRO A 81 6.01 -9.94 -13.95
C PRO A 81 6.49 -9.05 -12.79
N VAL A 82 6.00 -9.32 -11.58
CA VAL A 82 6.35 -8.58 -10.36
C VAL A 82 7.74 -8.96 -9.86
N ARG A 83 8.14 -10.23 -9.98
CA ARG A 83 9.50 -10.69 -9.62
C ARG A 83 10.58 -10.04 -10.48
N ASP A 84 10.26 -9.79 -11.74
CA ASP A 84 11.17 -9.13 -12.69
C ASP A 84 11.04 -7.60 -12.68
N ALA A 85 10.08 -7.04 -11.93
CA ALA A 85 9.82 -5.61 -11.90
C ALA A 85 10.84 -4.82 -11.08
N ARG A 86 11.04 -3.56 -11.47
CA ARG A 86 11.71 -2.55 -10.66
C ARG A 86 10.74 -1.51 -10.08
N PHE A 87 9.56 -1.39 -10.68
CA PHE A 87 8.49 -0.52 -10.22
C PHE A 87 7.15 -1.25 -10.28
N VAL A 88 6.50 -1.38 -9.13
CA VAL A 88 5.16 -1.94 -8.97
C VAL A 88 4.23 -0.86 -8.45
N TYR A 89 3.05 -0.72 -9.05
CA TYR A 89 2.03 0.24 -8.66
C TYR A 89 0.69 -0.45 -8.42
N ILE A 90 0.16 -0.35 -7.20
CA ILE A 90 -1.13 -0.90 -6.81
C ILE A 90 -2.20 0.21 -6.91
N SER A 91 -3.20 0.00 -7.75
CA SER A 91 -4.26 1.01 -7.93
C SER A 91 -5.20 1.05 -6.72
N GLY A 92 -5.87 2.19 -6.54
CA GLY A 92 -6.96 2.33 -5.57
C GLY A 92 -8.26 1.61 -6.00
N GLY A 93 -9.25 1.63 -5.11
CA GLY A 93 -10.55 0.97 -5.29
C GLY A 93 -11.04 0.35 -3.99
N SER A 94 -11.48 -0.91 -4.03
CA SER A 94 -11.98 -1.65 -2.87
C SER A 94 -10.86 -2.22 -1.99
N PRO A 95 -10.64 -1.71 -0.74
CA PRO A 95 -9.58 -2.17 0.13
C PRO A 95 -9.79 -3.61 0.62
N MET A 96 -11.04 -3.94 0.97
CA MET A 96 -11.41 -5.28 1.44
C MET A 96 -11.18 -6.34 0.37
N HIS A 97 -11.50 -6.00 -0.88
CA HIS A 97 -11.26 -6.89 -2.00
C HIS A 97 -9.77 -7.09 -2.25
N LEU A 98 -9.02 -5.99 -2.38
CA LEU A 98 -7.56 -6.01 -2.56
C LEU A 98 -6.89 -6.90 -1.52
N ARG A 99 -7.19 -6.66 -0.24
CA ARG A 99 -6.66 -7.47 0.85
C ARG A 99 -7.02 -8.94 0.71
N SER A 100 -8.29 -9.27 0.46
CA SER A 100 -8.74 -10.67 0.38
C SER A 100 -8.13 -11.45 -0.79
N VAL A 101 -7.83 -10.74 -1.90
CA VAL A 101 -7.15 -11.31 -3.06
C VAL A 101 -5.67 -11.52 -2.79
N LEU A 102 -4.97 -10.52 -2.23
CA LEU A 102 -3.51 -10.55 -2.09
C LEU A 102 -3.00 -11.33 -0.87
N LYS A 103 -3.71 -11.29 0.27
CA LYS A 103 -3.20 -11.86 1.53
C LYS A 103 -2.79 -13.33 1.38
N ASP A 104 -1.59 -13.67 1.85
CA ASP A 104 -1.02 -15.03 1.80
C ASP A 104 -1.07 -15.62 0.37
N THR A 105 -0.57 -14.86 -0.62
CA THR A 105 -0.47 -15.32 -2.01
C THR A 105 0.92 -15.07 -2.58
N PRO A 106 1.37 -15.87 -3.58
CA PRO A 106 2.64 -15.64 -4.27
C PRO A 106 2.77 -14.26 -4.90
N LEU A 107 1.64 -13.64 -5.29
CA LEU A 107 1.63 -12.28 -5.81
C LEU A 107 1.99 -11.25 -4.73
N TRP A 108 1.43 -11.39 -3.53
CA TRP A 108 1.79 -10.51 -2.41
C TRP A 108 3.24 -10.68 -2.01
N ASP A 109 3.71 -11.92 -1.89
CA ASP A 109 5.11 -12.21 -1.58
C ASP A 109 6.05 -11.54 -2.58
N ALA A 110 5.73 -11.58 -3.88
CA ALA A 110 6.53 -10.93 -4.92
C ALA A 110 6.53 -9.39 -4.84
N ILE A 111 5.42 -8.76 -4.40
CA ILE A 111 5.34 -7.31 -4.18
C ILE A 111 6.25 -6.92 -3.00
N VAL A 112 6.17 -7.66 -1.90
CA VAL A 112 6.98 -7.43 -0.70
C VAL A 112 8.46 -7.63 -1.02
N ASP A 113 8.80 -8.70 -1.73
CA ASP A 113 10.16 -8.98 -2.21
C ASP A 113 10.67 -7.89 -3.15
N CYS A 114 9.80 -7.30 -3.98
CA CYS A 114 10.16 -6.18 -4.87
C CYS A 114 10.67 -5.00 -4.07
N TRP A 115 9.96 -4.65 -3.01
CA TRP A 115 10.40 -3.58 -2.14
C TRP A 115 11.67 -3.94 -1.38
N HIS A 116 11.76 -5.13 -0.78
CA HIS A 116 12.94 -5.53 -0.01
C HIS A 116 14.23 -5.64 -0.82
N ARG A 117 14.13 -5.96 -2.12
CA ARG A 117 15.29 -6.01 -3.03
C ARG A 117 15.66 -4.66 -3.65
N GLY A 118 15.06 -3.56 -3.19
CA GLY A 118 15.40 -2.20 -3.62
C GLY A 118 14.52 -1.64 -4.75
N GLY A 119 13.43 -2.32 -5.11
CA GLY A 119 12.47 -1.82 -6.10
C GLY A 119 11.53 -0.77 -5.52
N VAL A 120 10.83 -0.08 -6.41
CA VAL A 120 9.82 0.93 -6.07
C VAL A 120 8.47 0.25 -5.97
N VAL A 121 7.77 0.47 -4.85
CA VAL A 121 6.37 0.08 -4.68
C VAL A 121 5.55 1.34 -4.42
N ALA A 122 4.46 1.51 -5.15
CA ALA A 122 3.50 2.58 -4.90
C ALA A 122 2.10 1.99 -4.70
N ALA A 123 1.31 2.59 -3.82
CA ALA A 123 -0.09 2.23 -3.64
C ALA A 123 -0.95 3.49 -3.50
N SER A 124 -2.07 3.54 -4.22
CA SER A 124 -2.93 4.72 -4.26
C SER A 124 -4.27 4.53 -3.56
N GLY A 125 -4.72 5.60 -2.90
CA GLY A 125 -5.99 5.66 -2.20
C GLY A 125 -6.08 4.61 -1.11
N GLU A 126 -7.18 3.86 -1.12
CA GLU A 126 -7.44 2.78 -0.17
C GLU A 126 -6.37 1.69 -0.21
N ALA A 127 -5.67 1.49 -1.34
CA ALA A 127 -4.58 0.53 -1.41
C ALA A 127 -3.40 0.91 -0.50
N ALA A 128 -3.12 2.19 -0.30
CA ALA A 128 -2.09 2.65 0.63
C ALA A 128 -2.42 2.23 2.08
N ALA A 129 -3.69 2.35 2.47
CA ALA A 129 -4.15 1.91 3.78
C ALA A 129 -4.11 0.38 3.93
N VAL A 130 -4.31 -0.37 2.85
CA VAL A 130 -4.22 -1.85 2.85
C VAL A 130 -2.81 -2.34 3.18
N LEU A 131 -1.75 -1.59 2.85
CA LEU A 131 -0.37 -1.99 3.18
C LEU A 131 -0.08 -1.94 4.69
N CYS A 132 -0.85 -1.19 5.46
CA CYS A 132 -0.66 -1.04 6.90
C CYS A 132 -1.19 -2.25 7.68
N THR A 133 -0.59 -2.60 8.81
CA THR A 133 -1.10 -3.62 9.74
C THR A 133 -2.50 -3.25 10.22
N HIS A 134 -2.61 -2.01 10.70
CA HIS A 134 -3.85 -1.36 11.09
C HIS A 134 -4.36 -0.53 9.91
N MET A 135 -5.36 -1.04 9.20
CA MET A 135 -6.00 -0.33 8.09
C MET A 135 -7.26 0.37 8.58
N VAL A 136 -7.53 1.58 8.07
CA VAL A 136 -8.78 2.30 8.37
C VAL A 136 -9.88 1.91 7.37
N ASP A 137 -11.06 1.52 7.86
CA ASP A 137 -12.26 1.40 7.05
C ASP A 137 -12.81 2.80 6.73
N ASN A 138 -12.67 3.20 5.47
CA ASN A 138 -13.06 4.52 5.00
C ASN A 138 -14.59 4.78 5.10
N ARG A 139 -15.44 3.78 5.37
CA ARG A 139 -16.89 4.02 5.59
C ARG A 139 -17.19 4.67 6.94
N GLY A 140 -16.50 4.23 7.99
CA GLY A 140 -16.81 4.59 9.38
C GLY A 140 -15.64 5.14 10.19
N GLY A 141 -14.42 5.09 9.66
CA GLY A 141 -13.21 5.53 10.35
C GLY A 141 -12.74 4.57 11.46
N ALA A 142 -13.30 3.36 11.53
CA ALA A 142 -12.83 2.32 12.44
C ALA A 142 -11.64 1.57 11.87
N PHE A 143 -10.86 0.93 12.72
CA PHE A 143 -9.74 0.09 12.31
C PHE A 143 -10.16 -1.33 11.96
N THR A 144 -9.45 -1.89 10.99
CA THR A 144 -9.48 -3.28 10.56
C THR A 144 -8.04 -3.72 10.24
N VAL A 145 -7.88 -4.93 9.73
CA VAL A 145 -6.56 -5.52 9.44
C VAL A 145 -6.21 -5.30 7.98
N GLY A 146 -5.00 -4.84 7.68
CA GLY A 146 -4.46 -4.78 6.31
C GLY A 146 -3.59 -5.99 5.95
N LEU A 147 -2.48 -5.74 5.27
CA LEU A 147 -1.53 -6.74 4.75
C LEU A 147 -0.18 -6.76 5.49
N ASP A 148 -0.02 -5.96 6.55
CA ASP A 148 1.10 -6.07 7.48
C ASP A 148 2.48 -5.78 6.84
N LEU A 149 2.53 -4.91 5.83
CA LEU A 149 3.79 -4.41 5.28
C LEU A 149 4.37 -3.30 6.17
N LEU A 150 3.50 -2.41 6.63
CA LEU A 150 3.85 -1.27 7.48
C LEU A 150 3.21 -1.41 8.85
N ASP A 151 4.05 -1.57 9.87
CA ASP A 151 3.66 -1.51 11.27
C ASP A 151 3.94 -0.10 11.84
N GLY A 152 3.11 0.34 12.79
CA GLY A 152 3.24 1.65 13.45
C GLY A 152 2.76 2.86 12.65
N ILE A 153 2.29 2.70 11.42
CA ILE A 153 1.62 3.75 10.62
C ILE A 153 0.29 3.22 10.06
N THR A 154 -0.70 4.10 9.96
CA THR A 154 -1.90 3.89 9.16
C THR A 154 -2.12 5.06 8.21
N VAL A 155 -2.74 4.79 7.06
CA VAL A 155 -3.08 5.81 6.06
C VAL A 155 -4.57 6.10 6.05
N ILE A 156 -4.91 7.39 6.00
CA ILE A 156 -6.21 7.93 5.62
C ILE A 156 -6.07 8.55 4.22
N PRO A 157 -6.57 7.90 3.16
CA PRO A 157 -6.55 8.48 1.82
C PRO A 157 -7.64 9.55 1.68
N ARG A 158 -7.48 10.39 0.65
CA ARG A 158 -8.41 11.47 0.28
C ARG A 158 -8.70 12.37 1.47
N PHE A 159 -7.64 12.72 2.20
CA PHE A 159 -7.72 13.29 3.53
C PHE A 159 -8.62 14.55 3.61
N GLY A 160 -8.50 15.47 2.65
CA GLY A 160 -9.35 16.66 2.56
C GLY A 160 -10.86 16.39 2.36
N GLN A 161 -11.28 15.16 2.03
CA GLN A 161 -12.69 14.77 1.94
C GLN A 161 -13.27 14.26 3.27
N TRP A 162 -12.46 14.14 4.32
CA TRP A 162 -12.91 13.63 5.61
C TRP A 162 -13.58 14.71 6.44
N SER A 163 -14.73 14.38 7.05
CA SER A 163 -15.33 15.26 8.05
C SER A 163 -14.48 15.30 9.32
N GLY A 164 -14.52 16.42 10.04
CA GLY A 164 -13.82 16.59 11.32
C GLY A 164 -14.18 15.51 12.34
N ASP A 165 -15.46 15.13 12.42
CA ASP A 165 -15.93 14.09 13.35
C ASP A 165 -15.37 12.70 13.02
N LYS A 166 -15.33 12.36 11.72
CA LYS A 166 -14.81 11.07 11.27
C LYS A 166 -13.31 10.98 11.52
N LEU A 167 -12.56 12.03 11.20
CA LEU A 167 -11.13 12.12 11.50
C LEU A 167 -10.87 12.03 13.01
N HIS A 168 -11.58 12.84 13.81
CA HIS A 168 -11.44 12.85 15.26
C HIS A 168 -11.67 11.46 15.87
N ARG A 169 -12.73 10.77 15.41
CA ARG A 169 -13.02 9.39 15.82
C ARG A 169 -11.87 8.45 15.46
N THR A 170 -11.38 8.48 14.22
CA THR A 170 -10.28 7.60 13.78
C THR A 170 -9.03 7.82 14.60
N VAL A 171 -8.61 9.08 14.80
CA VAL A 171 -7.42 9.38 15.59
C VAL A 171 -7.58 8.91 17.04
N ARG A 172 -8.78 9.08 17.66
CA ARG A 172 -9.03 8.58 19.02
C ARG A 172 -9.03 7.05 19.13
N LEU A 173 -9.41 6.35 18.07
CA LEU A 173 -9.44 4.88 18.05
C LEU A 173 -8.08 4.28 17.69
N ALA A 174 -7.11 5.08 17.29
CA ALA A 174 -5.79 4.61 16.92
C ALA A 174 -5.09 3.99 18.14
N PRO A 175 -4.48 2.79 18.01
CA PRO A 175 -3.60 2.26 19.05
C PRO A 175 -2.46 3.25 19.34
N HIS A 176 -2.00 3.33 20.59
CA HIS A 176 -0.96 4.27 21.02
C HIS A 176 0.37 4.20 20.23
N HIS A 177 0.67 3.06 19.63
CA HIS A 177 1.89 2.87 18.83
C HIS A 177 1.69 3.15 17.34
N VAL A 178 0.49 3.56 16.91
CA VAL A 178 0.13 3.76 15.50
C VAL A 178 -0.02 5.26 15.20
N THR A 179 0.86 5.76 14.35
CA THR A 179 0.76 7.10 13.78
C THR A 179 -0.29 7.12 12.66
N VAL A 180 -1.27 8.02 12.76
CA VAL A 180 -2.28 8.21 11.72
C VAL A 180 -1.81 9.27 10.72
N VAL A 181 -1.75 8.91 9.46
CA VAL A 181 -1.32 9.80 8.38
C VAL A 181 -2.45 10.01 7.39
N GLY A 182 -2.98 11.22 7.34
CA GLY A 182 -3.87 11.68 6.28
C GLY A 182 -3.08 12.16 5.07
N ILE A 183 -3.42 11.67 3.88
CA ILE A 183 -2.78 12.05 2.62
C ILE A 183 -3.87 12.56 1.66
N ASP A 184 -3.72 13.79 1.18
CA ASP A 184 -4.62 14.36 0.18
C ASP A 184 -4.49 13.68 -1.18
N GLU A 185 -5.53 13.80 -2.01
CA GLU A 185 -5.46 13.36 -3.40
C GLU A 185 -4.29 14.03 -4.14
N ARG A 186 -3.69 13.29 -5.09
CA ARG A 186 -2.53 13.75 -5.87
C ARG A 186 -1.34 14.17 -5.01
N THR A 187 -1.21 13.56 -3.84
CA THR A 187 -0.11 13.75 -2.89
C THR A 187 0.42 12.40 -2.49
N ALA A 188 1.75 12.29 -2.35
CA ALA A 188 2.45 11.10 -1.96
C ALA A 188 3.24 11.34 -0.68
N LEU A 189 3.16 10.39 0.25
CA LEU A 189 4.11 10.20 1.32
C LEU A 189 5.10 9.11 0.89
N ILE A 190 6.37 9.46 0.76
CA ILE A 190 7.40 8.64 0.13
C ILE A 190 8.47 8.28 1.15
N TRP A 191 8.67 6.98 1.34
CA TRP A 191 9.78 6.40 2.09
C TRP A 191 10.98 6.20 1.17
N GLU A 192 12.10 6.81 1.52
CA GLU A 192 13.35 6.73 0.76
C GLU A 192 14.54 6.94 1.71
N ASP A 193 15.57 6.08 1.60
CA ASP A 193 16.82 6.17 2.35
C ASP A 193 16.67 6.38 3.87
N GLY A 194 15.69 5.72 4.48
CA GLY A 194 15.49 5.78 5.94
C GLY A 194 14.64 6.96 6.42
N SER A 195 14.06 7.73 5.50
CA SER A 195 13.28 8.93 5.82
C SER A 195 11.99 9.03 5.03
N TRP A 196 11.03 9.76 5.59
CA TRP A 196 9.78 10.12 4.92
C TRP A 196 9.89 11.52 4.32
N ARG A 197 9.44 11.67 3.07
CA ARG A 197 9.25 12.96 2.41
C ARG A 197 7.88 13.04 1.76
N THR A 198 7.41 14.25 1.48
CA THR A 198 6.11 14.48 0.83
C THR A 198 6.28 15.15 -0.51
N GLU A 199 5.44 14.79 -1.48
CA GLU A 199 5.42 15.43 -2.79
C GLU A 199 4.00 15.43 -3.38
N GLY A 200 3.66 16.42 -4.20
CA GLY A 200 2.39 16.51 -4.91
C GLY A 200 1.60 17.78 -4.60
N ALA A 201 0.31 17.76 -4.94
CA ALA A 201 -0.51 18.97 -5.01
C ALA A 201 -1.22 19.36 -3.70
N GLY A 202 -1.27 18.47 -2.72
CA GLY A 202 -2.01 18.65 -1.47
C GLY A 202 -1.12 18.55 -0.23
N THR A 203 -1.73 18.20 0.90
CA THR A 203 -1.08 18.15 2.20
C THR A 203 -1.03 16.74 2.79
N VAL A 204 -0.09 16.55 3.71
CA VAL A 204 -0.03 15.40 4.60
C VAL A 204 -0.28 15.87 6.03
N GLY A 205 -1.24 15.24 6.70
CA GLY A 205 -1.55 15.48 8.11
C GLY A 205 -1.10 14.29 8.95
N VAL A 206 -0.29 14.53 9.97
CA VAL A 206 0.22 13.47 10.86
C VAL A 206 -0.39 13.64 12.24
N PHE A 207 -0.85 12.52 12.83
CA PHE A 207 -1.45 12.51 14.15
C PHE A 207 -0.86 11.38 15.00
N VAL A 208 -0.44 11.73 16.22
CA VAL A 208 0.09 10.81 17.24
C VAL A 208 -0.66 11.07 18.54
N ASP A 209 -1.18 10.01 19.17
CA ASP A 209 -1.91 10.08 20.44
C ASP A 209 -3.02 11.16 20.50
N GLY A 210 -3.75 11.39 19.39
CA GLY A 210 -4.80 12.41 19.35
C GLY A 210 -4.37 13.79 18.88
N HIS A 211 -3.07 14.04 18.73
CA HIS A 211 -2.51 15.37 18.45
C HIS A 211 -1.92 15.45 17.06
N ARG A 212 -2.14 16.58 16.37
CA ARG A 212 -1.47 16.87 15.11
C ARG A 212 0.00 17.19 15.38
N VAL A 213 0.88 16.56 14.62
CA VAL A 213 2.34 16.71 14.72
C VAL A 213 2.94 16.94 13.34
N GLU A 214 4.24 17.26 13.31
CA GLU A 214 5.02 17.39 12.08
C GLU A 214 5.43 16.02 11.52
N LEU A 215 5.91 16.01 10.28
CA LEU A 215 6.24 14.79 9.53
C LEU A 215 7.36 13.96 10.18
N ASP A 216 8.29 14.60 10.86
CA ASP A 216 9.44 13.96 11.54
C ASP A 216 9.02 13.01 12.67
N ALA A 217 7.79 13.13 13.16
CA ALA A 217 7.19 12.21 14.12
C ALA A 217 6.67 10.90 13.50
N VAL A 218 6.64 10.78 12.16
CA VAL A 218 6.31 9.50 11.52
C VAL A 218 7.47 8.52 11.75
N PRO A 219 7.21 7.30 12.28
CA PRO A 219 8.26 6.35 12.58
C PRO A 219 9.15 6.06 11.36
N SER A 220 10.47 6.17 11.57
CA SER A 220 11.50 5.79 10.59
C SER A 220 11.65 4.26 10.46
N GLY A 221 10.81 3.49 11.16
CA GLY A 221 10.90 2.03 11.26
C GLY A 221 10.05 1.24 10.27
N GLY A 222 9.49 1.88 9.23
CA GLY A 222 8.50 1.25 8.34
C GLY A 222 8.98 -0.01 7.59
N GLY A 223 10.28 -0.32 7.61
CA GLY A 223 10.85 -1.53 7.02
C GLY A 223 10.97 -2.70 8.01
N GLY A 224 9.86 -3.36 8.32
CA GLY A 224 9.83 -4.75 8.77
C GLY A 224 10.47 -5.08 10.12
N ALA A 225 9.68 -5.00 11.20
CA ALA A 225 9.86 -5.89 12.35
C ALA A 225 8.93 -7.10 12.19
N GLY A 226 9.39 -8.11 11.44
CA GLY A 226 8.96 -9.50 11.63
C GLY A 226 7.75 -9.99 10.84
N VAL A 227 7.89 -10.21 9.53
CA VAL A 227 7.25 -11.38 8.92
C VAL A 227 8.07 -12.61 9.31
N THR A 228 7.98 -13.03 10.58
CA THR A 228 8.22 -14.43 10.89
C THR A 228 6.96 -15.17 10.48
N SER A 229 6.94 -15.63 9.23
CA SER A 229 6.04 -16.71 8.83
C SER A 229 6.33 -17.91 9.73
N THR A 230 5.62 -18.00 10.85
CA THR A 230 5.52 -19.26 11.55
C THR A 230 4.76 -20.17 10.59
N PRO A 231 5.34 -21.28 10.09
CA PRO A 231 4.58 -22.20 9.27
C PRO A 231 3.43 -22.71 10.13
N LEU A 232 2.20 -22.47 9.72
CA LEU A 232 1.03 -23.22 10.17
C LEU A 232 1.20 -24.66 9.65
N GLY A 233 2.05 -25.41 10.33
CA GLY A 233 2.56 -26.70 9.88
C GLY A 233 3.45 -27.40 10.90
N ALA A 234 3.24 -27.17 12.20
CA ALA A 234 3.70 -28.10 13.22
C ALA A 234 2.46 -28.77 13.83
N SER A 235 2.29 -30.04 13.48
CA SER A 235 1.37 -31.00 14.09
C SER A 235 1.16 -30.73 15.58
N ARG A 236 -0.08 -30.39 15.96
CA ARG A 236 -0.49 -30.55 17.36
C ARG A 236 -0.59 -32.05 17.62
N ASP A 237 0.38 -32.57 18.36
CA ASP A 237 0.33 -33.94 18.89
C ASP A 237 -0.98 -34.12 19.70
N PRO A 238 -1.88 -35.05 19.30
CA PRO A 238 -3.11 -35.32 20.03
C PRO A 238 -2.88 -35.99 21.39
N SER A 239 -1.64 -36.33 21.76
CA SER A 239 -1.33 -37.09 22.97
C SER A 239 -1.42 -36.30 24.29
N LEU A 240 -1.50 -34.96 24.25
CA LEU A 240 -1.47 -34.12 25.47
C LEU A 240 -2.83 -33.74 26.06
N LEU A 241 -3.94 -34.32 25.60
CA LEU A 241 -5.29 -34.09 26.15
C LEU A 241 -5.79 -35.16 27.12
N ARG A 242 -4.88 -35.90 27.78
CA ARG A 242 -5.25 -36.78 28.90
C ARG A 242 -4.22 -36.71 30.02
N THR A 243 -4.46 -35.89 31.04
CA THR A 243 -4.56 -36.37 32.43
C THR A 243 -5.03 -35.29 33.41
N ARG A 244 -6.09 -35.65 34.14
CA ARG A 244 -6.61 -35.17 35.43
C ARG A 244 -7.25 -33.78 35.50
#